data_AF-A0A0H2MIE6-F1
#
_entry.id   AF-A0A0H2MIE6-F1
#
_cell.length_a   1.000
_cell.length_b   1.000
_cell.length_c   1.000
_cell.angle_alpha   90.00
_cell.angle_beta   90.00
_cell.angle_gamma   90.00
#
_symmetry.space_group_name_H-M   'P 1'
#
loop_
_entity.id
_entity.type
_entity.pdbx_description
1 polymer ?
#
loop_
_entity_poly.entity_id
_entity_poly.type
_entity_poly.pdbx_seq_one_letter_code
_entity_poly.pdbx_strand_id
1 'polypeptide(L)'
;MCNRGSVALEYALGLPIFLTFVLGIFDLGGVYFATILLEGGLREAARYGVTGNLEPGVTKEEKILETINAHGAGFVQVQADELSTLVYKDFDSIGDPEPYVDADGNNAYDVGEVFTDLNCNGSWDEDAGFDGAGNGSEVVLYSVEHETQLITGYIAHIVGQNGKVKLRASVAVRNEPYGGGASC
;
A
#
# COMPACT_ATOMS: atom_id res chain seq x y z
N MET A 1 25.12 -16.47 54.28
CA MET A 1 23.95 -16.78 53.42
C MET A 1 23.29 -15.52 52.83
N CYS A 2 24.01 -14.42 52.55
CA CYS A 2 23.39 -13.15 52.13
C CYS A 2 23.46 -12.82 50.62
N ASN A 3 24.21 -13.58 49.81
CA ASN A 3 24.36 -13.28 48.37
C ASN A 3 23.21 -13.79 47.49
N ARG A 4 22.27 -14.58 48.02
CA ARG A 4 21.14 -15.10 47.24
C ARG A 4 20.00 -14.08 47.08
N GLY A 5 19.90 -13.11 48.01
CA GLY A 5 18.88 -12.05 47.96
C GLY A 5 19.21 -10.91 47.00
N SER A 6 20.50 -10.55 46.85
CA SER A 6 20.94 -9.50 45.93
C SER A 6 20.76 -9.92 44.46
N VAL A 7 21.11 -11.15 44.13
CA VAL A 7 20.95 -11.72 42.78
C VAL A 7 19.47 -11.71 42.36
N ALA A 8 18.56 -12.09 43.27
CA ALA A 8 17.13 -12.04 42.98
C ALA A 8 16.63 -10.60 42.69
N LEU A 9 17.17 -9.60 43.38
CA LEU A 9 16.81 -8.19 43.19
C LEU A 9 17.35 -7.65 41.85
N GLU A 10 18.57 -8.02 41.47
CA GLU A 10 19.18 -7.66 40.18
C GLU A 10 18.36 -8.21 39.00
N TYR A 11 17.92 -9.48 39.07
CA TYR A 11 17.05 -10.06 38.04
C TYR A 11 15.66 -9.43 38.03
N ALA A 12 15.09 -9.08 39.19
CA ALA A 12 13.78 -8.43 39.26
C ALA A 12 13.77 -7.06 38.56
N LEU A 13 14.90 -6.34 38.56
CA LEU A 13 15.04 -5.05 37.88
C LEU A 13 15.46 -5.19 36.41
N GLY A 14 16.31 -6.16 36.08
CA GLY A 14 16.80 -6.36 34.72
C GLY A 14 15.82 -7.06 33.78
N LEU A 15 15.02 -8.00 34.30
CA LEU A 15 14.11 -8.82 33.50
C LEU A 15 13.04 -7.99 32.76
N PRO A 16 12.37 -6.98 33.35
CA PRO A 16 11.38 -6.16 32.63
C PRO A 16 11.99 -5.42 31.43
N ILE A 17 13.21 -4.89 31.58
CA ILE A 17 13.92 -4.19 30.50
C ILE A 17 14.27 -5.17 29.39
N PHE A 18 14.84 -6.33 29.75
CA PHE A 18 15.16 -7.38 28.79
C PHE A 18 13.93 -7.88 28.02
N LEU A 19 12.82 -8.15 28.72
CA LEU A 19 11.57 -8.58 28.09
C LEU A 19 11.00 -7.51 27.17
N THR A 20 11.11 -6.22 27.53
CA THR A 20 10.69 -5.11 26.66
C THR A 20 11.44 -5.14 25.33
N PHE A 21 12.77 -5.33 25.36
CA PHE A 21 13.56 -5.43 24.13
C PHE A 21 13.19 -6.66 23.31
N VAL A 22 13.06 -7.83 23.95
CA VAL A 22 12.72 -9.07 23.24
C VAL A 22 11.35 -8.96 22.57
N LEU A 23 10.31 -8.58 23.33
CA LEU A 23 8.94 -8.45 22.81
C LEU A 23 8.86 -7.33 21.76
N GLY A 24 9.57 -6.22 21.95
CA GLY A 24 9.65 -5.14 20.96
C GLY A 24 10.31 -5.59 19.66
N ILE A 25 11.35 -6.43 19.70
CA ILE A 25 11.96 -7.01 18.51
C ILE A 25 10.98 -7.94 17.79
N PHE A 26 10.22 -8.76 18.53
CA PHE A 26 9.18 -9.60 17.92
C PHE A 26 8.09 -8.79 17.24
N ASP A 27 7.63 -7.71 17.87
CA ASP A 27 6.62 -6.82 17.29
C ASP A 27 7.12 -6.14 16.02
N LEU A 28 8.32 -5.55 16.04
CA LEU A 28 8.93 -4.93 14.86
C LEU A 28 9.22 -5.94 13.76
N GLY A 29 9.71 -7.14 14.12
CA GLY A 29 9.94 -8.23 13.19
C GLY A 29 8.64 -8.71 12.55
N GLY A 30 7.55 -8.77 13.32
CA GLY A 30 6.21 -9.08 12.83
C GLY A 30 5.71 -8.06 11.81
N VAL A 31 5.82 -6.77 12.11
CA VAL A 31 5.45 -5.70 11.17
C VAL A 31 6.25 -5.80 9.88
N TYR A 32 7.57 -5.99 9.96
CA TYR A 32 8.41 -6.11 8.77
C TYR A 32 8.09 -7.36 7.95
N PHE A 33 7.79 -8.48 8.63
CA PHE A 33 7.33 -9.69 7.98
C PHE A 33 6.00 -9.47 7.25
N ALA A 34 5.04 -8.75 7.86
CA ALA A 34 3.78 -8.38 7.21
C ALA A 34 4.02 -7.56 5.94
N THR A 35 4.93 -6.57 5.99
CA THR A 35 5.29 -5.75 4.83
C THR A 35 5.83 -6.61 3.69
N ILE A 36 6.75 -7.55 3.97
CA ILE A 36 7.31 -8.43 2.93
C ILE A 36 6.22 -9.30 2.30
N LEU A 37 5.30 -9.86 3.11
CA LEU A 37 4.21 -10.67 2.59
C LEU A 37 3.27 -9.84 1.70
N LEU A 38 2.95 -8.62 2.12
CA LEU A 38 2.10 -7.70 1.38
C LEU A 38 2.74 -7.30 0.04
N GLU A 39 4.00 -6.87 0.05
CA GLU A 39 4.74 -6.49 -1.16
C GLU A 39 4.90 -7.67 -2.13
N GLY A 40 5.23 -8.85 -1.61
CA GLY A 40 5.36 -10.08 -2.40
C GLY A 40 4.04 -10.49 -3.04
N GLY A 41 2.95 -10.47 -2.26
CA GLY A 41 1.60 -10.77 -2.75
C GLY A 41 1.13 -9.78 -3.81
N LEU A 42 1.31 -8.47 -3.57
CA LEU A 42 0.94 -7.42 -4.51
C LEU A 42 1.72 -7.52 -5.83
N ARG A 43 3.02 -7.80 -5.76
CA ARG A 43 3.87 -7.97 -6.94
C ARG A 43 3.44 -9.16 -7.80
N GLU A 44 3.09 -10.29 -7.18
CA GLU A 44 2.57 -11.45 -7.92
C GLU A 44 1.17 -11.16 -8.48
N ALA A 45 0.31 -10.50 -7.70
CA ALA A 45 -1.02 -10.11 -8.13
C ALA A 45 -1.00 -9.17 -9.33
N ALA A 46 -0.05 -8.22 -9.37
CA ALA A 46 0.10 -7.28 -10.47
C ALA A 46 0.37 -7.95 -11.83
N ARG A 47 0.97 -9.16 -11.85
CA ARG A 47 1.15 -9.96 -13.07
C ARG A 47 -0.19 -10.36 -13.71
N TYR A 48 -1.19 -10.65 -12.89
CA TYR A 48 -2.53 -10.96 -13.37
C TYR A 48 -3.23 -9.72 -13.93
N GLY A 49 -2.96 -8.54 -13.34
CA GLY A 49 -3.41 -7.25 -13.85
C GLY A 49 -3.01 -6.99 -15.31
N VAL A 50 -1.76 -7.33 -15.68
CA VAL A 50 -1.20 -7.12 -17.04
C VAL A 50 -1.91 -7.94 -18.13
N THR A 51 -2.19 -9.22 -17.86
CA THR A 51 -2.60 -10.17 -18.91
C THR A 51 -4.10 -10.13 -19.23
N GLY A 52 -4.94 -9.63 -18.32
CA GLY A 52 -6.40 -9.61 -18.47
C GLY A 52 -7.06 -10.99 -18.66
N ASN A 53 -6.31 -12.08 -18.51
CA ASN A 53 -6.72 -13.42 -18.86
C ASN A 53 -7.29 -14.11 -17.61
N LEU A 54 -8.55 -13.83 -17.31
CA LEU A 54 -9.25 -14.33 -16.15
C LEU A 54 -10.07 -15.57 -16.50
N GLU A 55 -10.25 -16.46 -15.51
CA GLU A 55 -11.22 -17.55 -15.62
C GLU A 55 -12.62 -16.97 -15.81
N PRO A 56 -13.50 -17.64 -16.59
CA PRO A 56 -14.84 -17.13 -16.87
C PRO A 56 -15.63 -16.86 -15.57
N GLY A 57 -15.97 -15.61 -15.32
CA GLY A 57 -16.79 -15.18 -14.18
C GLY A 57 -16.04 -14.63 -12.96
N VAL A 58 -14.71 -14.60 -12.98
CA VAL A 58 -13.89 -13.96 -11.93
C VAL A 58 -13.51 -12.55 -12.37
N THR A 59 -13.64 -11.56 -11.49
CA THR A 59 -13.20 -10.18 -11.75
C THR A 59 -11.68 -10.02 -11.57
N LYS A 60 -11.07 -8.97 -12.15
CA LYS A 60 -9.61 -8.76 -12.04
C LYS A 60 -9.23 -8.51 -10.59
N GLU A 61 -10.04 -7.70 -9.94
CA GLU A 61 -9.92 -7.25 -8.56
C GLU A 61 -10.01 -8.44 -7.61
N GLU A 62 -10.98 -9.34 -7.82
CA GLU A 62 -11.12 -10.56 -7.01
C GLU A 62 -9.89 -11.47 -7.13
N LYS A 63 -9.32 -11.62 -8.33
CA LYS A 63 -8.11 -12.43 -8.51
C LYS A 63 -6.89 -11.82 -7.85
N ILE A 64 -6.77 -10.49 -7.91
CA ILE A 64 -5.70 -9.73 -7.25
C ILE A 64 -5.80 -9.91 -5.74
N LEU A 65 -6.99 -9.71 -5.16
CA LEU A 65 -7.24 -9.88 -3.72
C LEU A 65 -6.98 -11.31 -3.25
N GLU A 66 -7.43 -12.32 -4.02
CA GLU A 66 -7.15 -13.73 -3.73
C GLU A 66 -5.64 -13.98 -3.66
N THR A 67 -4.89 -13.47 -4.64
CA THR A 67 -3.43 -13.68 -4.73
C THR A 67 -2.69 -13.00 -3.58
N ILE A 68 -3.08 -11.78 -3.23
CA ILE A 68 -2.52 -11.04 -2.09
C ILE A 68 -2.79 -11.80 -0.78
N ASN A 69 -4.04 -12.23 -0.56
CA ASN A 69 -4.44 -12.92 0.66
C ASN A 69 -3.84 -14.32 0.79
N ALA A 70 -3.63 -15.02 -0.33
CA ALA A 70 -2.90 -16.29 -0.35
C ALA A 70 -1.45 -16.13 0.10
N HIS A 71 -0.75 -15.07 -0.35
CA HIS A 71 0.60 -14.74 0.10
C HIS A 71 0.63 -14.26 1.55
N GLY A 72 -0.40 -13.53 1.98
CA GLY A 72 -0.55 -13.07 3.36
C GLY A 72 -0.65 -14.20 4.39
N ALA A 73 -0.96 -15.43 3.97
CA ALA A 73 -0.96 -16.65 4.79
C ALA A 73 -1.74 -16.54 6.12
N GLY A 74 -2.81 -15.73 6.14
CA GLY A 74 -3.59 -15.43 7.35
C GLY A 74 -2.95 -14.42 8.31
N PHE A 75 -1.70 -14.01 8.06
CA PHE A 75 -1.01 -12.97 8.81
C PHE A 75 -1.35 -11.56 8.29
N VAL A 76 -1.55 -11.44 6.98
CA VAL A 76 -2.06 -10.24 6.32
C VAL A 76 -3.32 -10.63 5.55
N GLN A 77 -4.42 -9.91 5.76
CA GLN A 77 -5.71 -10.15 5.09
C GLN A 77 -6.26 -8.82 4.60
N VAL A 78 -6.03 -8.55 3.33
CA VAL A 78 -6.41 -7.32 2.64
C VAL A 78 -7.86 -7.41 2.19
N GLN A 79 -8.61 -6.35 2.43
CA GLN A 79 -9.98 -6.19 1.98
C GLN A 79 -10.08 -5.40 0.68
N ALA A 80 -11.21 -5.51 -0.02
CA ALA A 80 -11.40 -4.85 -1.31
C ALA A 80 -11.34 -3.32 -1.23
N ASP A 81 -11.75 -2.73 -0.11
CA ASP A 81 -11.68 -1.29 0.16
C ASP A 81 -10.27 -0.79 0.50
N GLU A 82 -9.33 -1.70 0.79
CA GLU A 82 -7.93 -1.38 1.04
C GLU A 82 -7.08 -1.41 -0.24
N LEU A 83 -7.63 -1.93 -1.35
CA LEU A 83 -6.99 -1.96 -2.67
C LEU A 83 -7.48 -0.77 -3.52
N SER A 84 -6.53 0.05 -3.97
CA SER A 84 -6.75 1.14 -4.91
C SER A 84 -6.06 0.83 -6.24
N THR A 85 -6.73 1.19 -7.34
CA THR A 85 -6.23 0.97 -8.71
C THR A 85 -6.34 2.26 -9.49
N LEU A 86 -5.21 2.90 -9.75
CA LEU A 86 -5.14 4.16 -10.50
C LEU A 86 -4.46 3.93 -11.86
N VAL A 87 -5.01 4.52 -12.91
CA VAL A 87 -4.50 4.41 -14.27
C VAL A 87 -3.80 5.70 -14.68
N TYR A 88 -2.67 5.53 -15.36
CA TYR A 88 -1.80 6.58 -15.87
C TYR A 88 -1.40 6.29 -17.31
N LYS A 89 -1.05 7.35 -18.05
CA LYS A 89 -0.53 7.23 -19.42
C LYS A 89 0.84 6.56 -19.45
N ASP A 90 1.73 6.95 -18.53
CA ASP A 90 3.11 6.49 -18.45
C ASP A 90 3.58 6.36 -17.00
N PHE A 91 4.73 5.71 -16.79
CA PHE A 91 5.28 5.53 -15.44
C PHE A 91 5.74 6.83 -14.80
N ASP A 92 6.16 7.80 -15.62
CA ASP A 92 6.67 9.08 -15.15
C ASP A 92 5.55 9.99 -14.65
N SER A 93 4.30 9.79 -15.11
CA SER A 93 3.14 10.60 -14.71
C SER A 93 2.47 10.15 -13.42
N ILE A 94 3.01 9.14 -12.72
CA ILE A 94 2.39 8.61 -11.50
C ILE A 94 2.46 9.66 -10.39
N GLY A 95 1.29 10.13 -9.93
CA GLY A 95 1.17 11.16 -8.90
C GLY A 95 1.47 12.58 -9.39
N ASP A 96 1.63 12.79 -10.70
CA ASP A 96 1.78 14.13 -11.26
C ASP A 96 0.40 14.83 -11.35
N PRO A 97 0.34 16.14 -11.09
CA PRO A 97 -0.87 16.91 -11.28
C PRO A 97 -1.19 17.08 -12.77
N GLU A 98 -2.44 17.42 -13.04
CA GLU A 98 -2.84 17.73 -14.41
C GLU A 98 -2.15 19.01 -14.92
N PRO A 99 -1.67 19.05 -16.18
CA PRO A 99 -1.08 20.24 -16.75
C PRO A 99 -2.09 21.39 -16.84
N TYR A 100 -1.73 22.57 -16.32
CA TYR A 100 -2.56 23.78 -16.39
C TYR A 100 -1.80 24.97 -16.98
N VAL A 101 -2.55 25.96 -17.44
CA VAL A 101 -2.04 27.25 -17.91
C VAL A 101 -2.12 28.25 -16.77
N ASP A 102 -0.98 28.48 -16.12
CA ASP A 102 -0.79 29.51 -15.11
C ASP A 102 -0.93 30.91 -15.74
N ALA A 103 -2.12 31.49 -15.66
CA ALA A 103 -2.49 32.74 -16.30
C ALA A 103 -2.07 33.96 -15.46
N ASP A 104 -1.96 33.79 -14.14
CA ASP A 104 -1.63 34.87 -13.20
C ASP A 104 -0.16 34.86 -12.73
N GLY A 105 0.57 33.78 -13.01
CA GLY A 105 2.00 33.59 -12.76
C GLY A 105 2.35 33.14 -11.35
N ASN A 106 1.40 32.55 -10.60
CA ASN A 106 1.59 32.21 -9.19
C ASN A 106 2.14 30.79 -8.96
N ASN A 107 2.32 29.97 -10.01
CA ASN A 107 2.75 28.57 -9.98
C ASN A 107 1.83 27.63 -9.17
N ALA A 108 0.55 27.93 -9.09
CA ALA A 108 -0.50 27.07 -8.57
C ALA A 108 -1.71 27.11 -9.52
N TYR A 109 -2.51 26.05 -9.51
CA TYR A 109 -3.77 26.08 -10.25
C TYR A 109 -4.79 26.97 -9.53
N ASP A 110 -5.37 27.91 -10.25
CA ASP A 110 -6.50 28.70 -9.78
C ASP A 110 -7.82 28.31 -10.46
N VAL A 111 -8.91 28.44 -9.68
CA VAL A 111 -10.26 28.19 -10.19
C VAL A 111 -10.55 29.13 -11.37
N GLY A 112 -10.72 28.54 -12.55
CA GLY A 112 -11.00 29.25 -13.80
C GLY A 112 -9.85 29.25 -14.79
N GLU A 113 -8.68 28.73 -14.41
CA GLU A 113 -7.58 28.47 -15.34
C GLU A 113 -7.90 27.27 -16.26
N VAL A 114 -7.27 27.26 -17.43
CA VAL A 114 -7.43 26.19 -18.40
C VAL A 114 -6.47 25.06 -18.02
N PHE A 115 -6.98 23.83 -17.96
CA PHE A 115 -6.18 22.63 -17.70
C PHE A 115 -6.42 21.56 -18.77
N THR A 116 -5.48 20.62 -18.83
CA THR A 116 -5.59 19.40 -19.65
C THR A 116 -6.15 18.31 -18.76
N ASP A 117 -7.45 18.05 -18.93
CA ASP A 117 -8.17 16.98 -18.25
C ASP A 117 -7.70 15.61 -18.78
N LEU A 118 -6.77 15.00 -18.03
CA LEU A 118 -6.16 13.71 -18.36
C LEU A 118 -7.02 12.54 -17.89
N ASN A 119 -7.91 12.72 -16.92
CA ASN A 119 -8.79 11.66 -16.41
C ASN A 119 -10.26 11.80 -16.83
N CYS A 120 -10.60 12.82 -17.60
CA CYS A 120 -11.95 13.13 -18.09
C CYS A 120 -12.98 13.38 -16.97
N ASN A 121 -12.58 13.86 -15.80
CA ASN A 121 -13.50 14.14 -14.69
C ASN A 121 -14.05 15.58 -14.70
N GLY A 122 -13.54 16.44 -15.59
CA GLY A 122 -13.96 17.83 -15.75
C GLY A 122 -13.50 18.79 -14.66
N SER A 123 -12.55 18.38 -13.81
CA SER A 123 -11.94 19.16 -12.73
C SER A 123 -10.43 18.99 -12.77
N TRP A 124 -9.69 19.99 -12.32
CA TRP A 124 -8.23 19.85 -12.18
C TRP A 124 -7.90 19.01 -10.95
N ASP A 125 -7.00 18.04 -11.11
CA ASP A 125 -6.52 17.20 -10.01
C ASP A 125 -5.02 17.38 -9.71
N GLU A 126 -4.69 17.26 -8.43
CA GLU A 126 -3.30 17.15 -7.95
C GLU A 126 -2.65 15.81 -8.32
N ASP A 127 -3.46 14.81 -8.67
CA ASP A 127 -3.04 13.51 -9.20
C ASP A 127 -3.91 13.16 -10.42
N ALA A 128 -3.29 13.11 -11.59
CA ALA A 128 -3.96 12.80 -12.86
C ALA A 128 -4.44 11.34 -12.98
N GLY A 129 -4.16 10.50 -11.97
CA GLY A 129 -4.62 9.12 -11.92
C GLY A 129 -6.14 9.01 -11.86
N PHE A 130 -6.68 7.97 -12.49
CA PHE A 130 -8.13 7.71 -12.46
C PHE A 130 -8.46 6.26 -12.18
N ASP A 131 -9.63 6.04 -11.59
CA ASP A 131 -10.11 4.71 -11.24
C ASP A 131 -10.40 3.90 -12.51
N GLY A 132 -9.74 2.75 -12.62
CA GLY A 132 -9.99 1.84 -13.73
C GLY A 132 -8.99 0.70 -13.82
N ALA A 133 -9.27 -0.25 -14.72
CA ALA A 133 -8.37 -1.38 -14.99
C ALA A 133 -7.30 -1.06 -16.05
N GLY A 134 -7.36 0.14 -16.63
CA GLY A 134 -6.54 0.59 -17.76
C GLY A 134 -6.83 -0.13 -19.07
N ASN A 135 -6.66 0.58 -20.17
CA ASN A 135 -6.66 0.03 -21.52
C ASN A 135 -5.26 -0.51 -21.89
N GLY A 136 -5.12 -0.97 -23.13
CA GLY A 136 -3.86 -1.53 -23.60
C GLY A 136 -2.74 -0.48 -23.60
N SER A 137 -1.54 -0.87 -23.18
CA SER A 137 -0.35 -0.01 -23.06
C SER A 137 -0.38 1.06 -21.95
N GLU A 138 -1.48 1.24 -21.23
CA GLU A 138 -1.55 2.15 -20.09
C GLU A 138 -0.87 1.55 -18.85
N VAL A 139 -0.45 2.42 -17.95
CA VAL A 139 0.18 2.04 -16.68
C VAL A 139 -0.89 2.03 -15.60
N VAL A 140 -0.96 0.94 -14.85
CA VAL A 140 -1.88 0.77 -13.73
C VAL A 140 -1.06 0.66 -12.45
N LEU A 141 -1.31 1.58 -11.52
CA LEU A 141 -0.79 1.57 -10.17
C LEU A 141 -1.76 0.83 -9.25
N TYR A 142 -1.35 -0.33 -8.77
CA TYR A 142 -2.04 -1.02 -7.68
C TYR A 142 -1.41 -0.59 -6.37
N SER A 143 -2.20 -0.07 -5.43
CA SER A 143 -1.74 0.34 -4.11
C SER A 143 -2.64 -0.24 -3.03
N VAL A 144 -2.03 -0.78 -1.98
CA VAL A 144 -2.71 -1.36 -0.83
C VAL A 144 -2.27 -0.63 0.44
N GLU A 145 -3.25 -0.15 1.21
CA GLU A 145 -3.04 0.36 2.57
C GLU A 145 -3.79 -0.53 3.57
N HIS A 146 -3.04 -1.32 4.34
CA HIS A 146 -3.60 -2.28 5.30
C HIS A 146 -3.16 -1.95 6.73
N GLU A 147 -4.09 -1.94 7.67
CA GLU A 147 -3.76 -1.75 9.09
C GLU A 147 -3.51 -3.09 9.79
N THR A 148 -2.30 -3.30 10.29
CA THR A 148 -1.96 -4.48 11.09
C THR A 148 -1.77 -4.13 12.57
N GLN A 149 -1.95 -5.12 13.44
CA GLN A 149 -1.74 -5.00 14.88
C GLN A 149 -0.43 -5.67 15.28
N LEU A 150 0.28 -5.08 16.26
CA LEU A 150 1.44 -5.71 16.88
C LEU A 150 1.11 -7.10 17.44
N ILE A 151 1.98 -8.08 17.17
CA ILE A 151 1.78 -9.49 17.55
C ILE A 151 1.61 -9.65 19.07
N THR A 152 2.50 -9.03 19.85
CA THR A 152 2.52 -9.13 21.31
C THR A 152 1.70 -8.02 21.97
N GLY A 153 1.59 -6.86 21.30
CA GLY A 153 0.90 -5.68 21.83
C GLY A 153 1.60 -5.03 23.04
N TYR A 154 2.76 -5.52 23.47
CA TYR A 154 3.42 -5.09 24.70
C TYR A 154 3.83 -3.62 24.65
N ILE A 155 4.30 -3.18 23.48
CA ILE A 155 4.70 -1.78 23.23
C ILE A 155 3.62 -0.98 22.48
N ALA A 156 2.39 -1.47 22.41
CA ALA A 156 1.29 -0.80 21.71
C ALA A 156 1.02 0.63 22.21
N HIS A 157 1.33 0.90 23.48
CA HIS A 157 1.23 2.23 24.09
C HIS A 157 2.34 3.21 23.67
N ILE A 158 3.39 2.71 23.03
CA ILE A 158 4.56 3.48 22.57
C ILE A 158 4.56 3.57 21.03
N VAL A 159 4.05 2.54 20.34
CA VAL A 159 4.16 2.39 18.90
C VAL A 159 2.80 2.49 18.21
N GLY A 160 2.74 3.34 17.19
CA GLY A 160 1.56 3.53 16.34
C GLY A 160 0.40 4.20 17.07
N GLN A 161 -0.82 3.96 16.58
CA GLN A 161 -2.05 4.37 17.25
C GLN A 161 -2.61 3.20 18.07
N ASN A 162 -2.09 3.01 19.29
CA ASN A 162 -2.42 1.86 20.16
C ASN A 162 -2.00 0.49 19.57
N GLY A 163 -0.79 0.42 19.00
CA GLY A 163 -0.27 -0.82 18.41
C GLY A 163 -0.83 -1.18 17.04
N LYS A 164 -1.60 -0.29 16.42
CA LYS A 164 -1.92 -0.35 15.00
C LYS A 164 -0.83 0.32 14.17
N VAL A 165 -0.38 -0.37 13.13
CA VAL A 165 0.63 0.10 12.20
C VAL A 165 0.08 -0.02 10.78
N LYS A 166 0.16 1.08 10.03
CA LYS A 166 -0.24 1.14 8.62
C LYS A 166 0.85 0.54 7.77
N LEU A 167 0.51 -0.50 7.01
CA LEU A 167 1.34 -1.08 5.97
C LEU A 167 0.90 -0.47 4.64
N ARG A 168 1.86 -0.11 3.80
CA ARG A 168 1.61 0.39 2.45
C ARG A 168 2.48 -0.38 1.48
N ALA A 169 1.90 -0.85 0.39
CA ALA A 169 2.61 -1.45 -0.71
C ALA A 169 2.00 -0.95 -2.02
N SER A 170 2.84 -0.63 -3.00
CA SER A 170 2.39 -0.13 -4.29
C SER A 170 3.22 -0.73 -5.41
N VAL A 171 2.58 -1.14 -6.50
CA VAL A 171 3.24 -1.71 -7.68
C VAL A 171 2.58 -1.12 -8.93
N ALA A 172 3.38 -0.51 -9.79
CA ALA A 172 2.96 -0.06 -11.11
C ALA A 172 3.30 -1.10 -12.17
N VAL A 173 2.35 -1.40 -13.05
CA VAL A 173 2.54 -2.30 -14.20
C VAL A 173 1.95 -1.70 -15.45
N ARG A 174 2.47 -2.07 -16.62
CA ARG A 174 1.91 -1.66 -17.91
C ARG A 174 1.09 -2.80 -18.49
N ASN A 175 -0.14 -2.52 -18.91
CA ASN A 175 -0.99 -3.49 -19.58
C ASN A 175 -0.42 -3.88 -20.95
N GLU A 176 -0.71 -5.10 -21.39
CA GLU A 176 -0.33 -5.56 -22.72
C GLU A 176 -0.89 -4.63 -23.83
N PRO A 177 -0.23 -4.52 -25.00
CA PRO A 177 -0.60 -3.56 -26.04
C PRO A 177 -1.86 -3.93 -26.85
N TYR A 178 -2.74 -4.74 -26.28
CA TYR A 178 -3.96 -5.22 -26.91
C TYR A 178 -5.16 -4.84 -26.03
N GLY A 179 -6.15 -4.12 -26.57
CA GLY A 179 -7.39 -3.85 -25.82
C GLY A 179 -8.02 -2.47 -25.90
N GLY A 180 -7.66 -1.61 -26.85
CA GLY A 180 -8.31 -0.30 -27.04
C GLY A 180 -7.36 0.88 -26.88
N GLY A 181 -7.79 2.06 -27.33
CA GLY A 181 -7.04 3.32 -27.23
C GLY A 181 -6.99 3.86 -25.81
N ALA A 182 -6.63 5.13 -25.64
CA ALA A 182 -6.64 5.76 -24.32
C ALA A 182 -8.02 5.63 -23.67
N SER A 183 -8.05 5.37 -22.36
CA SER A 183 -9.27 5.28 -21.55
C SER A 183 -10.01 6.62 -21.45
N CYS A 184 -9.31 7.70 -21.79
CA CYS A 184 -9.68 9.10 -21.71
C CYS A 184 -9.16 9.84 -22.96
#